data_AF-A0AAJ1U4W5-F1
#
_entry.id   AF-A0AAJ1U4W5-F1
#
_cell.length_a   1.000
_cell.length_b   1.000
_cell.length_c   1.000
_cell.angle_alpha   90.00
_cell.angle_beta   90.00
_cell.angle_gamma   90.00
#
_symmetry.space_group_name_H-M   'P 1'
#
loop_
_entity.id
_entity.type
_entity.pdbx_description
1 polymer ?
#
loop_
_entity_poly.entity_id
_entity_poly.type
_entity_poly.pdbx_seq_one_letter_code
_entity_poly.pdbx_strand_id
1 'polypeptide(L)'
;MPAVAPLRTDAAREAFALLAAIDTHTDVVSQRVARRGGSGTATVLDQVPHVLGSLAAALLTDDPSIVGETRAWLDAVGDARHCDPGTLEELWAAITAQVADYPRGRRMLADAA
;
A
#
# COMPACT_ATOMS: atom_id res chain seq x y z
N MET A 1 -25.14 11.18 -19.02
CA MET A 1 -23.76 10.71 -19.24
C MET A 1 -23.81 9.34 -19.90
N PRO A 2 -23.01 9.08 -20.95
CA PRO A 2 -22.94 7.74 -21.51
C PRO A 2 -22.37 6.76 -20.48
N ALA A 3 -22.88 5.53 -20.47
CA ALA A 3 -22.34 4.47 -19.63
C ALA A 3 -20.91 4.14 -20.07
N VAL A 4 -19.96 4.26 -19.15
CA VAL A 4 -18.56 3.85 -19.39
C VAL A 4 -18.49 2.33 -19.22
N ALA A 5 -17.93 1.63 -20.20
CA ALA A 5 -17.74 0.19 -20.10
C ALA A 5 -16.76 -0.15 -18.96
N PRO A 6 -16.96 -1.26 -18.22
CA PRO A 6 -16.05 -1.64 -17.15
C PRO A 6 -14.62 -1.84 -17.66
N LEU A 7 -13.64 -1.39 -16.88
CA LEU A 7 -12.23 -1.66 -17.16
C LEU A 7 -11.96 -3.17 -17.03
N ARG A 8 -11.37 -3.77 -18.07
CA ARG A 8 -11.09 -5.23 -18.14
C ARG A 8 -9.62 -5.57 -18.41
N THR A 9 -8.73 -4.58 -18.32
CA THR A 9 -7.28 -4.79 -18.45
C THR A 9 -6.74 -5.63 -17.30
N ASP A 10 -5.57 -6.25 -17.47
CA ASP A 10 -4.95 -7.02 -16.39
C ASP A 10 -4.64 -6.13 -15.17
N ALA A 11 -4.20 -4.88 -15.41
CA ALA A 11 -3.97 -3.90 -14.35
C ALA A 11 -5.25 -3.58 -13.57
N ALA A 12 -6.39 -3.41 -14.26
CA ALA A 12 -7.67 -3.22 -13.61
C ALA A 12 -8.11 -4.46 -12.80
N ARG A 13 -7.87 -5.68 -13.31
CA ARG A 13 -8.15 -6.91 -12.55
C ARG A 13 -7.31 -7.01 -11.29
N GLU A 14 -6.01 -6.72 -11.36
CA GLU A 14 -5.15 -6.65 -10.17
C GLU A 14 -5.62 -5.59 -9.18
N ALA A 15 -5.96 -4.39 -9.66
CA ALA A 15 -6.47 -3.31 -8.82
C ALA A 15 -7.76 -3.71 -8.10
N PHE A 16 -8.72 -4.30 -8.81
CA PHE A 16 -9.99 -4.74 -8.20
C PHE A 16 -9.78 -5.89 -7.21
N ALA A 17 -8.88 -6.84 -7.52
CA ALA A 17 -8.53 -7.92 -6.60
C ALA A 17 -7.87 -7.36 -5.33
N LEU A 18 -6.94 -6.40 -5.48
CA LEU A 18 -6.28 -5.74 -4.36
C LEU A 18 -7.28 -4.98 -3.49
N LEU A 19 -8.16 -4.18 -4.09
CA LEU A 19 -9.22 -3.44 -3.39
C LEU A 19 -10.15 -4.38 -2.61
N ALA A 20 -10.53 -5.50 -3.20
CA ALA A 20 -11.38 -6.49 -2.54
C ALA A 20 -10.69 -7.20 -1.36
N ALA A 21 -9.35 -7.19 -1.33
CA ALA A 21 -8.53 -7.83 -0.31
C ALA A 21 -7.89 -6.85 0.68
N ILE A 22 -8.21 -5.55 0.64
CA ILE A 22 -7.59 -4.52 1.49
C ILE A 22 -7.64 -4.89 2.98
N ASP A 23 -8.81 -5.29 3.48
CA ASP A 23 -8.98 -5.61 4.90
C ASP A 23 -8.08 -6.80 5.30
N THR A 24 -8.10 -7.86 4.50
CA THR A 24 -7.27 -9.05 4.71
C THR A 24 -5.77 -8.72 4.71
N HIS A 25 -5.31 -7.93 3.74
CA HIS A 25 -3.90 -7.52 3.68
C HIS A 25 -3.53 -6.60 4.83
N THR A 26 -4.42 -5.69 5.22
CA THR A 26 -4.25 -4.78 6.35
C THR A 26 -4.10 -5.55 7.66
N ASP A 27 -4.94 -6.57 7.88
CA ASP A 27 -4.86 -7.43 9.05
C ASP A 27 -3.52 -8.16 9.14
N VAL A 28 -3.06 -8.74 8.02
CA VAL A 28 -1.78 -9.46 7.98
C VAL A 28 -0.59 -8.52 8.23
N VAL A 29 -0.58 -7.34 7.60
CA VAL A 29 0.46 -6.32 7.84
C VAL A 29 0.43 -5.88 9.30
N SER A 30 -0.75 -5.57 9.83
CA SER A 30 -0.93 -5.12 11.21
C SER A 30 -0.45 -6.15 12.22
N GLN A 31 -0.83 -7.42 12.06
CA GLN A 31 -0.40 -8.50 12.95
C GLN A 31 1.12 -8.71 12.95
N ARG A 32 1.78 -8.44 11.81
CA ARG A 32 3.22 -8.57 11.65
C ARG A 32 3.97 -7.40 12.31
N VAL A 33 3.57 -6.17 12.01
CA VAL A 33 4.28 -4.96 12.42
C VAL A 33 3.96 -4.57 13.86
N ALA A 34 2.73 -4.80 14.35
CA ALA A 34 2.32 -4.47 15.72
C ALA A 34 3.20 -5.13 16.80
N ARG A 35 3.89 -6.23 16.48
CA ARG A 35 4.82 -6.93 17.38
C ARG A 35 6.03 -6.09 17.77
N ARG A 36 6.40 -5.10 16.94
CA ARG A 36 7.48 -4.16 17.26
C ARG A 36 7.03 -3.11 18.29
N GLY A 37 5.78 -2.66 18.18
CA GLY A 37 5.21 -1.61 19.02
C GLY A 37 6.00 -0.30 18.96
N GLY A 38 5.75 0.59 19.92
CA GLY A 38 6.41 1.89 20.02
C GLY A 38 5.51 3.08 19.71
N SER A 39 6.07 4.29 19.85
CA SER A 39 5.37 5.52 19.44
C SER A 39 5.11 5.50 17.94
N GLY A 40 3.98 6.06 17.50
CA GLY A 40 3.66 6.19 16.08
C GLY A 40 3.24 4.90 15.35
N THR A 41 3.50 3.70 15.90
CA THR A 41 3.19 2.41 15.26
C THR A 41 1.71 2.28 14.89
N ALA A 42 0.80 2.58 15.82
CA ALA A 42 -0.63 2.52 15.54
C ALA A 42 -1.04 3.52 14.45
N THR A 43 -0.41 4.69 14.42
CA THR A 43 -0.72 5.73 13.41
C THR A 43 -0.30 5.32 12.02
N VAL A 44 0.89 4.74 11.84
CA VAL A 44 1.33 4.26 10.53
C VAL A 44 0.55 3.02 10.07
N LEU A 45 0.14 2.16 11.01
CA LEU A 45 -0.72 1.00 10.71
C LEU A 45 -2.11 1.39 10.22
N ASP A 46 -2.70 2.44 10.79
CA ASP A 46 -3.98 2.99 10.36
C ASP A 46 -3.97 3.47 8.89
N GLN A 47 -2.78 3.72 8.32
CA GLN A 47 -2.64 4.16 6.93
C GLN A 47 -2.46 3.02 5.93
N VAL A 48 -2.35 1.76 6.36
CA VAL A 48 -2.14 0.62 5.44
C VAL A 48 -3.25 0.51 4.38
N PRO A 49 -4.55 0.63 4.71
CA PRO A 49 -5.60 0.63 3.70
C PRO A 49 -5.43 1.73 2.65
N HIS A 50 -4.94 2.91 3.06
CA HIS A 50 -4.69 4.03 2.16
C HIS A 50 -3.55 3.71 1.19
N VAL A 51 -2.44 3.12 1.68
CA VAL A 51 -1.33 2.71 0.82
C VAL A 51 -1.77 1.68 -0.22
N LEU A 52 -2.53 0.66 0.19
CA LEU A 52 -3.05 -0.36 -0.72
C LEU A 52 -4.05 0.22 -1.73
N GLY A 53 -4.90 1.16 -1.30
CA GLY A 53 -5.79 1.92 -2.17
C GLY A 53 -5.04 2.76 -3.20
N SER A 54 -3.96 3.45 -2.79
CA SER A 54 -3.10 4.23 -3.68
C SER A 54 -2.41 3.34 -4.72
N LEU A 55 -1.97 2.14 -4.35
CA LEU A 55 -1.42 1.18 -5.31
C LEU A 55 -2.48 0.72 -6.33
N ALA A 56 -3.70 0.46 -5.88
CA ALA A 56 -4.81 0.13 -6.79
C ALA A 56 -5.15 1.31 -7.72
N ALA A 57 -5.12 2.54 -7.21
CA ALA A 57 -5.31 3.74 -8.02
C ALA A 57 -4.21 3.87 -9.09
N ALA A 58 -2.95 3.71 -8.70
CA ALA A 58 -1.80 3.72 -9.61
C ALA A 58 -1.95 2.68 -10.75
N LEU A 59 -2.43 1.47 -10.43
CA LEU A 59 -2.71 0.44 -11.43
C LEU A 59 -3.84 0.83 -12.40
N LEU A 60 -4.87 1.52 -11.92
CA LEU A 60 -6.00 1.96 -12.75
C LEU A 60 -5.63 3.15 -13.65
N THR A 61 -4.72 4.01 -13.20
CA THR A 61 -4.28 5.21 -13.93
C THR A 61 -2.99 5.03 -14.71
N ASP A 62 -2.30 3.89 -14.53
CA ASP A 62 -0.95 3.63 -15.06
C ASP A 62 0.05 4.71 -14.63
N ASP A 63 -0.06 5.17 -13.39
CA ASP A 63 0.75 6.26 -12.84
C ASP A 63 1.52 5.81 -11.59
N PRO A 64 2.82 5.47 -11.72
CA PRO A 64 3.64 5.04 -10.59
C PRO A 64 3.98 6.18 -9.63
N SER A 65 3.82 7.46 -10.01
CA SER A 65 4.14 8.58 -9.12
C SER A 65 3.27 8.59 -7.86
N ILE A 66 2.03 8.11 -7.96
CA ILE A 66 1.09 7.95 -6.84
C ILE A 66 1.71 7.10 -5.73
N VAL A 67 2.42 6.02 -6.07
CA VAL A 67 3.06 5.14 -5.09
C VAL A 67 4.25 5.81 -4.42
N GLY A 68 5.08 6.51 -5.21
CA GLY A 68 6.23 7.25 -4.70
C GLY A 68 5.81 8.39 -3.75
N GLU A 69 4.78 9.15 -4.11
CA GLU A 69 4.22 10.21 -3.26
C GLU A 69 3.59 9.65 -1.99
N THR A 70 2.83 8.54 -2.10
CA THR A 70 2.25 7.85 -0.93
C THR A 70 3.33 7.35 0.02
N ARG A 71 4.44 6.85 -0.52
CA ARG A 71 5.59 6.40 0.26
C ARG A 71 6.24 7.55 1.02
N ALA A 72 6.62 8.61 0.31
CA ALA A 72 7.22 9.80 0.92
C ALA A 72 6.30 10.43 1.98
N TRP A 73 4.99 10.45 1.73
CA TRP A 73 4.02 10.92 2.70
C TRP A 73 3.97 10.05 3.96
N LEU A 74 3.90 8.72 3.84
CA LEU A 74 3.83 7.84 5.00
C LEU A 74 5.13 7.86 5.82
N ASP A 75 6.28 8.00 5.15
CA ASP A 75 7.56 8.17 5.82
C ASP A 75 7.57 9.47 6.65
N ALA A 76 7.08 10.57 6.07
CA ALA A 76 6.90 11.85 6.80
C ALA A 76 5.88 11.75 7.96
N VAL A 77 4.81 10.95 7.81
CA VAL A 77 3.89 10.65 8.91
C VAL A 77 4.61 9.88 10.01
N GLY A 78 5.43 8.88 9.67
CA GLY A 78 6.25 8.12 10.62
C GLY A 78 7.14 9.04 11.44
N ASP A 79 7.91 9.90 10.76
CA ASP A 79 8.80 10.88 11.39
C ASP A 79 8.06 11.83 12.33
N ALA A 80 6.95 12.41 11.87
CA ALA A 80 6.13 13.35 12.65
C ALA A 80 5.48 12.72 13.89
N ARG A 81 5.35 11.38 13.91
CA ARG A 81 4.77 10.61 15.02
C ARG A 81 5.82 9.87 15.84
N HIS A 82 7.10 10.12 15.57
CA HIS A 82 8.22 9.46 16.22
C HIS A 82 8.15 7.94 16.11
N CYS A 83 7.73 7.44 14.94
CA CYS A 83 7.78 6.03 14.61
C CYS A 83 9.24 5.57 14.52
N ASP A 84 9.54 4.42 15.11
CA ASP A 84 10.86 3.79 14.97
C ASP A 84 11.13 3.51 13.47
N PRO A 85 12.27 3.93 12.91
CA PRO A 85 12.60 3.67 11.50
C PRO A 85 12.53 2.19 11.13
N GLY A 86 12.96 1.30 12.03
CA GLY A 86 12.88 -0.15 11.82
C GLY A 86 11.44 -0.69 11.79
N THR A 87 10.48 0.04 12.36
CA THR A 87 9.04 -0.28 12.27
C THR A 87 8.46 0.14 10.93
N LEU A 88 8.88 1.29 10.42
CA LEU A 88 8.49 1.76 9.09
C LEU A 88 9.11 0.90 7.98
N GLU A 89 10.37 0.47 8.12
CA GLU A 89 10.99 -0.51 7.23
C GLU A 89 10.23 -1.84 7.23
N GLU A 90 9.87 -2.36 8.41
CA GLU A 90 9.10 -3.60 8.54
C GLU A 90 7.69 -3.45 7.93
N LEU A 91 7.07 -2.27 8.04
CA LEU A 91 5.80 -1.95 7.41
C LEU A 91 5.88 -2.06 5.89
N TRP A 92 6.88 -1.41 5.27
CA TRP A 92 7.09 -1.50 3.83
C TRP A 92 7.43 -2.92 3.37
N ALA A 93 8.23 -3.65 4.14
CA ALA A 93 8.53 -5.06 3.86
C ALA A 93 7.28 -5.94 3.94
N ALA A 94 6.40 -5.70 4.92
CA ALA A 94 5.14 -6.42 5.07
C ALA A 94 4.16 -6.13 3.92
N ILE A 95 4.01 -4.86 3.53
CA ILE A 95 3.19 -4.45 2.39
C ILE A 95 3.72 -5.09 1.10
N THR A 96 5.03 -5.01 0.87
CA THR A 96 5.68 -5.63 -0.31
C THR A 96 5.42 -7.13 -0.39
N ALA A 97 5.43 -7.82 0.76
CA ALA A 97 5.12 -9.24 0.82
C ALA A 97 3.64 -9.53 0.50
N GLN A 98 2.70 -8.69 0.96
CA GLN A 98 1.27 -8.88 0.67
C GLN A 98 0.94 -8.68 -0.80
N VAL A 99 1.67 -7.79 -1.48
CA VAL A 99 1.42 -7.51 -2.91
C VAL A 99 2.19 -8.45 -3.85
N ALA A 100 2.88 -9.47 -3.33
CA ALA A 100 3.73 -10.36 -4.13
C ALA A 100 2.97 -11.13 -5.22
N ASP A 101 1.68 -11.43 -4.96
CA ASP A 101 0.77 -12.13 -5.89
C ASP A 101 0.16 -11.23 -6.97
N TYR A 102 0.49 -9.92 -6.96
CA TYR A 102 0.04 -8.92 -7.92
C TYR A 102 1.25 -8.44 -8.74
N PRO A 103 1.59 -9.09 -9.87
CA PRO A 103 2.84 -8.83 -10.58
C PRO A 103 3.05 -7.37 -11.01
N ARG A 104 1.98 -6.67 -11.44
CA ARG A 104 2.07 -5.25 -11.82
C ARG A 104 2.13 -4.37 -10.58
N GLY A 105 1.32 -4.66 -9.56
CA GLY A 105 1.35 -3.92 -8.28
C GLY A 105 2.72 -4.00 -7.61
N ARG A 106 3.30 -5.20 -7.55
CA ARG A 106 4.65 -5.44 -7.04
C ARG A 106 5.70 -4.65 -7.81
N ARG A 107 5.59 -4.60 -9.14
CA ARG A 107 6.53 -3.84 -9.98
C ARG A 107 6.43 -2.34 -9.69
N MET A 108 5.22 -1.79 -9.63
CA MET A 108 5.01 -0.38 -9.30
C MET A 108 5.58 -0.01 -7.93
N LEU A 109 5.37 -0.88 -6.93
CA LEU A 109 5.93 -0.67 -5.58
C LEU A 109 7.46 -0.71 -5.57
N ALA A 110 8.07 -1.60 -6.36
CA ALA A 110 9.52 -1.72 -6.47
C ALA A 110 10.14 -0.53 -7.23
N ASP A 111 9.49 -0.04 -8.28
CA ASP A 111 9.95 1.10 -9.09
C ASP A 111 9.84 2.44 -8.31
N ALA A 112 9.01 2.47 -7.26
CA ALA A 112 8.80 3.62 -6.38
C ALA A 112 9.64 3.59 -5.09
N ALA A 113 10.52 2.58 -4.92
CA ALA A 113 11.39 2.39 -3.75
C ALA A 113 12.77 3.03 -3.96
#